data_AF-A0A1D6KCG4-F1
#
_entry.id   AF-A0A1D6KCG4-F1
#
_cell.length_a   1.000
_cell.length_b   1.000
_cell.length_c   1.000
_cell.angle_alpha   90.00
_cell.angle_beta   90.00
_cell.angle_gamma   90.00
#
_symmetry.space_group_name_H-M   'P 1'
#
loop_
_entity.id
_entity.type
_entity.pdbx_description
1 polymer ?
#
loop_
_entity_poly.entity_id
_entity_poly.type
_entity_poly.pdbx_seq_one_letter_code
_entity_poly.pdbx_strand_id
1 'polypeptide(L)'
;MGSYLGVAAASANPPHFIHLCYKPTDGNIKRKLAIVGKGLTFDSGGYNIKTGPGCSIELMKFDMGGSAAVFGAAKALGQIKPPGVEVHFIVAACENMISGTDMRTGDIVTASNGKTIEV
;
A
#
# COMPACT_ATOMS: atom_id res chain seq x y z
N MET A 1 -2.02 10.30 8.02
CA MET A 1 -2.23 8.82 8.06
C MET A 1 -1.08 8.21 8.86
N GLY A 2 -1.07 8.38 10.18
CA GLY A 2 0.14 8.17 10.99
C GLY A 2 0.66 6.73 10.96
N SER A 3 -0.23 5.73 10.95
CA SER A 3 0.17 4.32 10.79
C SER A 3 0.92 4.05 9.48
N TYR A 4 0.46 4.56 8.34
CA TYR A 4 1.16 4.42 7.05
C TYR A 4 2.49 5.18 7.03
N LEU A 5 2.48 6.43 7.53
CA LEU A 5 3.68 7.27 7.54
C LEU A 5 4.75 6.76 8.53
N GLY A 6 4.34 6.08 9.61
CA GLY A 6 5.27 5.43 10.54
C GLY A 6 6.11 4.36 9.86
N VAL A 7 5.48 3.48 9.08
CA VAL A 7 6.20 2.44 8.30
C VAL A 7 7.16 3.06 7.27
N ALA A 8 6.76 4.16 6.62
CA ALA A 8 7.55 4.80 5.58
C ALA A 8 8.74 5.64 6.11
N ALA A 9 8.77 5.95 7.41
CA ALA A 9 9.67 6.95 7.99
C ALA A 9 11.16 6.59 7.84
N ALA A 10 11.46 5.29 7.73
CA ALA A 10 12.83 4.81 7.64
C ALA A 10 13.45 4.96 6.25
N SER A 11 12.64 5.06 5.19
CA SER A 11 13.14 5.03 3.82
C SER A 11 13.63 6.41 3.35
N ALA A 12 14.70 6.42 2.56
CA ALA A 12 15.13 7.59 1.80
C ALA A 12 14.20 7.89 0.60
N ASN A 13 13.45 6.89 0.13
CA ASN A 13 12.45 7.06 -0.91
C ASN A 13 11.16 7.60 -0.30
N PRO A 14 10.63 8.74 -0.77
CA PRO A 14 9.38 9.27 -0.26
C PRO A 14 8.21 8.28 -0.44
N PRO A 15 7.30 8.16 0.55
CA PRO A 15 6.08 7.39 0.37
C PRO A 15 5.17 8.03 -0.68
N HIS A 16 4.52 7.19 -1.50
CA HIS A 16 3.54 7.63 -2.49
C HIS A 16 2.19 6.97 -2.26
N PHE A 17 1.16 7.78 -2.01
CA PHE A 17 -0.22 7.31 -1.98
C PHE A 17 -0.81 7.43 -3.39
N ILE A 18 -1.02 6.29 -4.04
CA ILE A 18 -1.48 6.21 -5.43
C ILE A 18 -2.99 5.99 -5.42
N HIS A 19 -3.72 6.86 -6.12
CA HIS A 19 -5.15 6.72 -6.32
C HIS A 19 -5.49 6.91 -7.80
N LEU A 20 -5.81 5.80 -8.48
CA LEU A 20 -6.34 5.82 -9.85
C LEU A 20 -7.86 5.67 -9.82
N CYS A 21 -8.54 6.25 -10.80
CA CYS A 21 -9.99 6.16 -10.92
C CYS A 21 -10.38 5.73 -12.34
N TYR A 22 -11.11 4.62 -12.45
CA TYR A 22 -11.89 4.31 -13.64
C TYR A 22 -13.31 4.83 -13.44
N LYS A 23 -13.76 5.69 -14.35
CA LYS A 23 -15.13 6.20 -14.38
C LYS A 23 -15.63 6.24 -15.83
N PRO A 24 -16.72 5.52 -16.16
CA PRO A 24 -17.38 5.62 -17.46
C PRO A 24 -17.74 7.07 -17.78
N THR A 25 -17.57 7.46 -19.04
CA THR A 25 -17.90 8.82 -19.54
C THR A 25 -19.41 9.04 -19.68
N ASP A 26 -20.16 7.95 -19.81
CA ASP A 26 -21.59 7.92 -20.10
C ASP A 26 -22.30 6.86 -19.25
N GLY A 27 -23.61 7.06 -19.09
CA GLY A 27 -24.48 6.20 -18.29
C GLY A 27 -24.41 6.44 -16.79
N ASN A 28 -25.43 5.92 -16.09
CA ASN A 28 -25.54 6.04 -14.64
C ASN A 28 -24.63 5.03 -13.94
N ILE A 29 -23.85 5.50 -12.96
CA ILE A 29 -23.06 4.65 -12.08
C ILE A 29 -24.00 3.93 -11.11
N LYS A 30 -24.07 2.60 -11.21
CA LYS A 30 -24.89 1.74 -10.35
C LYS A 30 -24.11 1.19 -9.17
N ARG A 31 -22.78 1.14 -9.28
CA ARG A 31 -21.90 0.60 -8.23
C ARG A 31 -20.58 1.37 -8.17
N LYS A 32 -20.12 1.64 -6.95
CA LYS A 32 -18.78 2.16 -6.67
C LYS A 32 -17.97 1.09 -5.95
N LEU A 33 -16.73 0.89 -6.37
CA LEU A 33 -15.82 -0.10 -5.79
C LEU A 33 -14.48 0.56 -5.46
N ALA A 34 -13.86 0.10 -4.38
CA ALA A 34 -12.47 0.38 -4.08
C ALA A 34 -11.69 -0.94 -4.04
N ILE A 35 -10.60 -1.00 -4.79
CA ILE A 35 -9.66 -2.13 -4.77
C ILE A 35 -8.36 -1.60 -4.17
N VAL A 36 -8.00 -2.13 -3.01
CA VAL A 36 -6.85 -1.67 -2.23
C VAL A 36 -5.76 -2.73 -2.27
N GLY A 37 -4.53 -2.33 -2.60
CA GLY A 37 -3.38 -3.23 -2.70
C GLY A 37 -2.26 -2.82 -1.74
N LYS A 38 -1.66 -3.79 -1.05
CA LYS A 38 -0.43 -3.59 -0.29
C LYS A 38 0.71 -3.18 -1.24
N GLY A 39 1.46 -2.14 -0.88
CA GLY A 39 2.49 -1.52 -1.71
C GLY A 39 3.85 -1.38 -1.03
N LEU A 40 4.31 -2.39 -0.28
CA LEU A 40 5.70 -2.37 0.23
C LEU A 40 6.66 -2.76 -0.90
N THR A 41 7.41 -1.80 -1.43
CA THR A 41 8.36 -2.08 -2.54
C THR A 41 9.56 -2.89 -2.08
N PHE A 42 9.89 -2.81 -0.80
CA PHE A 42 10.75 -3.76 -0.10
C PHE A 42 10.34 -3.84 1.38
N ASP A 43 10.49 -5.02 1.98
CA ASP A 43 10.20 -5.26 3.40
C ASP A 43 11.41 -5.91 4.08
N SER A 44 12.23 -5.11 4.77
CA SER A 44 13.33 -5.63 5.60
C SER A 44 12.84 -6.25 6.92
N GLY A 45 11.61 -5.93 7.32
CA GLY A 45 11.07 -6.14 8.67
C GLY A 45 11.21 -4.93 9.61
N GLY A 46 11.90 -3.86 9.21
CA GLY A 46 12.22 -2.73 10.09
C GLY A 46 13.17 -3.17 11.22
N TYR A 47 13.13 -2.52 12.38
CA TYR A 47 13.91 -2.96 13.55
C TYR A 47 13.70 -4.43 13.92
N ASN A 48 12.52 -4.99 13.65
CA ASN A 48 12.25 -6.44 13.71
C ASN A 48 12.76 -7.14 12.44
N ILE A 49 14.05 -6.97 12.17
CA ILE A 49 14.69 -7.37 10.93
C ILE A 49 14.51 -8.87 10.66
N LYS A 50 14.19 -9.19 9.39
CA LYS A 50 14.05 -10.56 8.89
C LYS A 50 15.41 -11.27 8.90
N THR A 51 15.76 -11.87 10.04
CA THR A 51 17.02 -12.62 10.24
C THR A 51 16.79 -14.09 10.61
N GLY A 52 15.55 -14.48 10.92
CA GLY A 52 15.20 -15.84 11.30
C GLY A 52 15.32 -16.85 10.14
N PRO A 53 15.46 -18.15 10.44
CA PRO A 53 15.40 -19.20 9.42
C PRO A 53 14.12 -19.11 8.59
N GLY A 54 14.24 -19.15 7.26
CA GLY A 54 13.08 -19.11 6.35
C GLY A 54 12.38 -17.75 6.21
N CYS A 55 13.00 -16.66 6.68
CA CYS A 55 12.40 -15.32 6.59
C CYS A 55 12.38 -14.73 5.17
N SER A 56 13.15 -15.29 4.22
CA SER A 56 13.17 -14.95 2.79
C SER A 56 13.29 -13.45 2.48
N ILE A 57 14.14 -12.73 3.22
CA ILE A 57 14.35 -11.29 3.03
C ILE A 57 14.75 -10.95 1.59
N GLU A 58 15.47 -11.83 0.90
CA GLU A 58 15.89 -11.70 -0.50
C GLU A 58 14.73 -11.67 -1.50
N LEU A 59 13.56 -12.20 -1.13
CA LEU A 59 12.37 -12.24 -1.97
C LEU A 59 11.46 -11.02 -1.75
N MET A 60 11.69 -10.22 -0.71
CA MET A 60 10.74 -9.20 -0.22
C MET A 60 10.44 -8.05 -1.19
N LYS A 61 11.10 -7.99 -2.35
CA LYS A 61 10.64 -7.17 -3.48
C LYS A 61 9.23 -7.54 -3.96
N PHE A 62 8.76 -8.76 -3.68
CA PHE A 62 7.41 -9.22 -4.03
C PHE A 62 6.30 -8.65 -3.11
N ASP A 63 6.66 -7.93 -2.05
CA ASP A 63 5.71 -7.50 -1.00
C ASP A 63 4.79 -6.34 -1.44
N MET A 64 4.97 -5.90 -2.69
CA MET A 64 4.08 -5.04 -3.46
C MET A 64 3.18 -5.82 -4.44
N GLY A 65 3.14 -7.15 -4.37
CA GLY A 65 2.37 -8.01 -5.28
C GLY A 65 0.86 -7.69 -5.28
N GLY A 66 0.32 -7.25 -4.14
CA GLY A 66 -1.05 -6.76 -4.04
C GLY A 66 -1.28 -5.50 -4.88
N SER A 67 -0.37 -4.53 -4.81
CA SER A 67 -0.41 -3.34 -5.67
C SER A 67 -0.27 -3.67 -7.16
N ALA A 68 0.58 -4.65 -7.50
CA ALA A 68 0.72 -5.12 -8.88
C ALA A 68 -0.60 -5.70 -9.42
N ALA A 69 -1.30 -6.50 -8.61
CA ALA A 69 -2.62 -7.03 -8.97
C ALA A 69 -3.66 -5.91 -9.14
N VAL A 70 -3.64 -4.89 -8.27
CA VAL A 70 -4.49 -3.69 -8.37
C VAL A 70 -4.25 -2.93 -9.67
N PHE A 71 -2.99 -2.69 -10.05
CA PHE A 71 -2.67 -2.01 -11.31
C PHE A 71 -2.97 -2.87 -12.53
N GLY A 72 -2.81 -4.19 -12.45
CA GLY A 72 -3.26 -5.12 -13.47
C GLY A 72 -4.78 -5.02 -13.71
N ALA A 73 -5.57 -5.00 -12.63
CA ALA A 73 -7.02 -4.79 -12.70
C ALA A 73 -7.38 -3.41 -13.26
N ALA A 74 -6.65 -2.36 -12.86
CA ALA A 74 -6.83 -1.01 -13.39
C ALA A 74 -6.61 -0.94 -14.91
N LYS A 75 -5.51 -1.56 -15.38
CA LYS A 75 -5.21 -1.67 -16.81
C LYS A 75 -6.32 -2.40 -17.56
N ALA A 76 -6.75 -3.56 -17.06
CA ALA A 76 -7.80 -4.35 -17.70
C ALA A 76 -9.13 -3.59 -17.76
N LEU A 77 -9.53 -2.91 -16.69
CA LEU A 77 -10.77 -2.12 -16.64
C LEU A 77 -10.71 -0.88 -17.55
N GLY A 78 -9.56 -0.22 -17.62
CA GLY A 78 -9.35 0.88 -18.57
C GLY A 78 -9.41 0.44 -20.05
N GLN A 79 -9.14 -0.84 -20.33
CA GLN A 79 -9.22 -1.42 -21.68
C GLN A 79 -10.64 -1.89 -22.04
N ILE A 80 -11.29 -2.67 -21.16
CA ILE A 80 -12.62 -3.25 -21.39
C ILE A 80 -13.72 -2.19 -21.29
N LYS A 81 -13.50 -1.16 -20.46
CA LYS A 81 -14.43 -0.03 -20.25
C LYS A 81 -15.86 -0.48 -19.90
N PRO A 82 -16.07 -1.28 -18.84
CA PRO A 82 -17.40 -1.72 -18.46
C PRO A 82 -18.29 -0.53 -18.03
N PRO A 83 -19.55 -0.47 -18.49
CA PRO A 83 -20.47 0.59 -18.09
C PRO A 83 -21.00 0.38 -16.67
N GLY A 84 -21.51 1.46 -16.06
CA GLY A 84 -22.28 1.40 -14.80
C GLY A 84 -21.48 1.13 -13.53
N VAL A 85 -20.14 1.12 -13.59
CA VAL A 85 -19.26 0.93 -12.42
C VAL A 85 -18.18 2.02 -12.36
N GLU A 86 -17.99 2.62 -11.19
CA GLU A 86 -16.86 3.50 -10.86
C GLU A 86 -15.90 2.72 -9.95
N VAL A 87 -14.61 2.66 -10.29
CA VAL A 87 -13.63 1.87 -9.54
C VAL A 87 -12.44 2.74 -9.14
N HIS A 88 -12.15 2.74 -7.84
CA HIS A 88 -10.99 3.39 -7.24
C HIS A 88 -9.92 2.34 -6.99
N PHE A 89 -8.71 2.55 -7.50
CA PHE A 89 -7.56 1.68 -7.27
C PHE A 89 -6.60 2.43 -6.34
N ILE A 90 -6.39 1.88 -5.15
CA ILE A 90 -5.72 2.59 -4.05
C ILE A 90 -4.52 1.77 -3.58
N VAL A 91 -3.36 2.41 -3.52
CA VAL A 91 -2.12 1.81 -3.02
C VAL A 91 -1.41 2.82 -2.12
N ALA A 92 -1.16 2.47 -0.87
CA ALA A 92 -0.26 3.20 0.00
C ALA A 92 1.15 2.60 -0.19
N ALA A 93 1.95 3.18 -1.10
CA ALA A 93 3.27 2.66 -1.43
C ALA A 93 4.35 3.28 -0.55
N CYS A 94 5.23 2.44 -0.01
CA CYS A 94 6.42 2.84 0.74
C CYS A 94 7.40 1.66 0.83
N GLU A 95 8.51 1.84 1.56
CA GLU A 95 9.42 0.76 1.92
C GLU A 95 9.43 0.61 3.44
N ASN A 96 9.52 -0.61 3.92
CA ASN A 96 9.81 -0.90 5.32
C ASN A 96 11.32 -1.17 5.45
N MET A 97 12.04 -0.19 6.01
CA MET A 97 13.50 -0.14 6.05
C MET A 97 14.00 0.04 7.48
N ILE A 98 15.32 -0.04 7.69
CA ILE A 98 15.95 0.24 8.99
C ILE A 98 16.76 1.51 8.86
N SER A 99 16.49 2.49 9.72
CA SER A 99 17.29 3.71 9.81
C SER A 99 17.09 4.37 11.18
N GLY A 100 17.82 5.44 11.45
CA GLY A 100 17.64 6.23 12.68
C GLY A 100 16.31 7.00 12.75
N THR A 101 15.54 7.02 11.66
CA THR A 101 14.20 7.63 11.59
C THR A 101 13.07 6.59 11.54
N ASP A 102 13.40 5.30 11.71
CA ASP A 102 12.41 4.22 11.71
C ASP A 102 11.49 4.27 12.94
N MET A 103 10.27 3.78 12.75
CA MET A 103 9.35 3.47 13.83
C MET A 103 9.89 2.29 14.65
N ARG A 104 9.80 2.36 15.97
CA ARG A 104 10.35 1.34 16.87
C ARG A 104 9.28 0.39 17.36
N THR A 105 9.68 -0.82 17.73
CA THR A 105 8.85 -1.75 18.48
C THR A 105 8.34 -1.08 19.77
N GLY A 106 7.04 -1.12 20.02
CA GLY A 106 6.39 -0.47 21.15
C GLY A 106 6.04 1.01 20.94
N ASP A 107 6.36 1.63 19.81
CA ASP A 107 5.86 2.97 19.51
C ASP A 107 4.32 2.93 19.38
N ILE A 108 3.65 3.99 19.85
CA ILE A 108 2.21 4.17 19.66
C ILE A 108 1.97 5.14 18.50
N VAL A 109 1.40 4.63 17.41
CA VAL A 109 1.04 5.44 16.24
C VAL A 109 -0.45 5.74 16.20
N THR A 110 -0.83 6.88 15.63
CA THR A 110 -2.25 7.25 15.43
C THR A 110 -2.67 7.06 13.97
N ALA A 111 -3.65 6.21 13.73
CA ALA A 111 -4.24 5.98 12.42
C ALA A 111 -5.07 7.20 11.95
N SER A 112 -5.41 7.27 10.66
CA SER A 112 -6.18 8.40 10.10
C SER A 112 -7.60 8.52 10.64
N ASN A 113 -8.12 7.48 11.29
CA ASN A 113 -9.43 7.50 11.95
C ASN A 113 -9.33 7.81 13.46
N GLY A 114 -8.17 8.25 13.95
CA GLY A 114 -7.96 8.60 15.36
C GLY A 114 -7.69 7.41 16.28
N LYS A 115 -7.76 6.16 15.80
CA LYS A 115 -7.37 5.00 16.62
C LYS A 115 -5.86 4.97 16.85
N THR A 116 -5.45 4.67 18.07
CA THR A 116 -4.05 4.41 18.42
C THR A 116 -3.72 2.93 18.24
N ILE A 117 -2.49 2.63 17.83
CA ILE A 117 -1.96 1.28 17.62
C ILE A 117 -0.60 1.22 18.32
N GLU A 118 -0.44 0.27 19.25
CA GLU A 118 0.88 -0.13 19.77
C GLU A 118 1.50 -1.10 18.77
N VAL A 119 2.72 -0.79 18.34
CA VAL A 119 3.45 -1.46 17.24
C VAL A 119 4.22 -2.67 17.73
#